data_AF-C9JSE7-F1
#
_entry.id   AF-C9JSE7-F1
#
_cell.length_a   1.000
_cell.length_b   1.000
_cell.length_c   1.000
_cell.angle_alpha   90.00
_cell.angle_beta   90.00
_cell.angle_gamma   90.00
#
_symmetry.space_group_name_H-M   'P 1'
#
loop_
_entity.id
_entity.type
_entity.pdbx_description
1 polymer ?
#
loop_
_entity_poly.entity_id
_entity_poly.type
_entity_poly.pdbx_seq_one_letter_code
_entity_poly.pdbx_strand_id
1 'polypeptide(L)' 'MSKQQPTQFINPETPGYVGFANLPNQVHRKSVKKGFEFTLMVVGESGLGKST' A
#
# COMPACT_ATOMS: atom_id res chain seq x y z
N MET A 1 14.51 -35.08 12.94
CA MET A 1 15.03 -33.89 12.24
C MET A 1 13.91 -32.86 12.10
N SER A 2 13.74 -32.02 13.13
CA SER A 2 12.73 -30.96 13.15
C SER A 2 13.32 -29.68 12.57
N LYS A 3 12.82 -29.24 11.42
CA LYS A 3 13.16 -27.94 10.82
C LYS A 3 12.73 -26.83 11.78
N GLN A 4 13.68 -26.11 12.35
CA GLN A 4 13.42 -24.90 13.11
C GLN A 4 13.05 -23.78 12.12
N GLN A 5 11.81 -23.29 12.25
CA GLN A 5 11.35 -22.08 11.57
C GLN A 5 11.93 -20.87 12.32
N PRO A 6 12.43 -19.81 11.64
CA PRO A 6 12.96 -18.65 12.33
C PRO A 6 11.81 -17.91 13.03
N THR A 7 11.81 -17.94 14.36
CA THR A 7 10.94 -17.13 15.20
C THR A 7 11.21 -15.66 14.95
N GLN A 8 10.24 -14.96 14.37
CA GLN A 8 10.27 -13.50 14.28
C GLN A 8 10.18 -12.94 15.70
N PHE A 9 11.27 -12.35 16.18
CA PHE A 9 11.32 -11.67 17.47
C PHE A 9 10.46 -10.40 17.40
N ILE A 10 9.26 -10.46 17.97
CA ILE A 10 8.45 -9.28 18.24
C ILE A 10 8.94 -8.71 19.57
N ASN A 11 9.87 -7.75 19.53
CA ASN A 11 10.26 -6.99 20.72
C ASN A 11 9.13 -6.02 21.07
N PRO A 12 8.55 -6.07 22.28
CA PRO A 12 7.43 -5.20 22.68
C PRO A 12 7.83 -3.73 22.92
N GLU A 13 9.12 -3.43 23.09
CA GLU A 13 9.64 -2.08 23.38
C GLU A 13 9.89 -1.23 22.11
N THR A 14 9.78 -1.81 20.91
CA THR A 14 9.86 -1.07 19.63
C THR A 14 8.91 -1.75 18.65
N PRO A 15 7.67 -1.22 18.44
CA PRO A 15 6.61 -1.88 17.66
C PRO A 15 6.87 -1.94 16.14
N GLY A 16 8.12 -2.02 15.71
CA GLY A 16 8.54 -2.16 14.33
C GLY A 16 9.97 -1.69 14.19
N TYR A 17 10.78 -2.50 13.51
CA TYR A 17 12.08 -2.11 12.99
C TYR A 17 11.90 -0.82 12.15
N VAL A 18 12.14 0.35 12.76
CA VAL A 18 12.01 1.67 12.14
C VAL A 18 13.40 2.16 11.75
N GLY A 19 13.56 2.42 10.46
CA GLY A 19 14.82 2.82 9.80
C GLY A 19 14.64 2.79 8.29
N PHE A 20 15.62 3.28 7.52
CA PHE A 20 15.52 3.39 6.06
C PHE A 20 15.24 2.06 5.35
N ALA A 21 15.67 0.93 5.92
CA ALA A 21 15.44 -0.41 5.36
C ALA A 21 13.94 -0.78 5.24
N ASN A 22 13.07 -0.23 6.09
CA ASN A 22 11.65 -0.53 6.10
C ASN A 22 10.79 0.61 5.52
N LEU A 23 11.42 1.66 5.01
CA LEU A 23 10.76 2.82 4.42
C LEU A 23 9.84 2.47 3.24
N PRO A 24 10.22 1.57 2.30
CA PRO A 24 9.34 1.19 1.19
C PRO A 24 8.01 0.60 1.67
N ASN A 25 8.05 -0.28 2.68
CA ASN A 25 6.85 -0.89 3.26
C ASN A 25 5.99 0.14 4.02
N GLN A 26 6.62 1.12 4.68
CA GLN A 26 5.92 2.21 5.35
C GLN A 26 5.19 3.11 4.35
N VAL A 27 5.85 3.50 3.26
CA VAL A 27 5.24 4.31 2.19
C VAL A 27 4.10 3.55 1.53
N HIS A 28 4.31 2.28 1.17
CA HIS A 28 3.26 1.43 0.58
C HIS A 28 2.01 1.35 1.48
N ARG A 29 2.18 0.94 2.75
CA ARG A 29 1.05 0.81 3.69
C ARG A 29 0.34 2.14 3.93
N LYS A 30 1.09 3.25 4.01
CA LYS A 30 0.53 4.60 4.19
C LYS A 30 -0.28 5.03 2.96
N SER A 31 0.23 4.79 1.75
CA SER A 31 -0.48 5.13 0.51
C SER A 31 -1.75 4.32 0.33
N VAL A 32 -1.72 3.00 0.58
CA VAL A 32 -2.91 2.14 0.49
C VAL A 32 -3.96 2.53 1.53
N LYS A 33 -3.55 2.82 2.78
CA LYS A 33 -4.48 3.25 3.84
C LYS A 33 -5.11 4.62 3.56
N LYS A 34 -4.35 5.55 2.99
CA LYS A 34 -4.86 6.87 2.60
C LYS A 34 -5.79 6.81 1.38
N GLY A 35 -5.63 5.78 0.54
CA GLY A 35 -6.33 5.68 -0.73
C GLY A 35 -5.75 6.63 -1.78
N PHE A 36 -6.39 6.63 -2.95
CA PHE A 36 -6.09 7.51 -4.06
C PHE A 36 -7.40 8.07 -4.59
N GLU A 37 -7.35 9.33 -5.03
CA GLU A 37 -8.44 9.98 -5.74
C GLU A 37 -8.03 10.07 -7.21
N PHE A 38 -8.91 9.62 -8.10
CA PHE A 38 -8.66 9.63 -9.52
C PHE A 38 -9.81 10.33 -10.24
N THR A 39 -9.49 11.47 -10.84
CA THR A 39 -10.46 12.30 -11.56
C THR A 39 -10.13 12.23 -13.04
N LEU A 40 -11.11 11.78 -13.84
CA LEU A 40 -11.03 11.75 -15.29
C LEU A 40 -12.10 12.62 -15.92
N MET A 41 -11.76 13.20 -17.06
CA MET A 41 -12.70 13.92 -17.92
C MET A 41 -12.82 13.20 -19.25
N VAL A 42 -14.05 12.94 -19.68
CA VAL A 42 -14.37 12.35 -20.98
C VAL A 42 -14.93 13.44 -21.88
N VAL A 43 -14.36 13.63 -23.07
CA VAL A 43 -14.73 14.69 -24.03
C VAL A 43 -15.02 14.07 -25.39
N GLY A 44 -16.02 14.60 -26.10
CA GLY A 44 -16.40 14.17 -27.44
C GLY A 44 -17.81 14.63 -27.81
N GLU A 45 -18.17 14.50 -29.08
CA GLU A 45 -19.46 14.93 -29.62
C GLU A 45 -20.66 14.24 -28.93
N SER A 46 -21.84 14.86 -29.06
CA SER A 46 -23.08 14.29 -28.50
C SER A 46 -23.40 12.94 -29.15
N GLY A 47 -23.94 11.99 -28.37
CA GLY A 47 -24.32 10.68 -28.87
C GLY A 47 -23.23 9.59 -28.87
N LEU A 48 -21.99 9.90 -28.50
CA LEU A 48 -20.89 8.90 -28.43
C LEU A 48 -20.91 7.99 -27.19
N GLY A 49 -21.95 8.06 -26.36
CA GLY A 49 -22.06 7.21 -25.17
C GLY A 49 -21.10 7.57 -24.04
N LYS A 50 -20.63 8.82 -23.93
CA LYS A 50 -19.72 9.27 -22.84
C LYS A 50 -20.29 9.08 -21.41
N SER A 51 -21.59 8.86 -21.29
CA SER A 51 -22.31 8.61 -20.03
C SER A 51 -22.70 7.14 -19.84
N THR A 52 -22.40 6.29 -20.80
CA THR A 52 -22.67 4.83 -20.81
C THR A 52 -21.38 4.08 -20.53
#